data_AF-A0A7V9P8P2-F1
#
_entry.id   AF-A0A7V9P8P2-F1
#
_cell.length_a   1.000
_cell.length_b   1.000
_cell.length_c   1.000
_cell.angle_alpha   90.00
_cell.angle_beta   90.00
_cell.angle_gamma   90.00
#
_symmetry.space_group_name_H-M   'P 1'
#
loop_
_entity.id
_entity.type
_entity.pdbx_description
1 polymer ?
#
loop_
_entity_poly.entity_id
_entity_poly.type
_entity_poly.pdbx_seq_one_letter_code
_entity_poly.pdbx_strand_id
1 'polypeptide(L)'
;MITRFLCCLFIFLFPLFIFAQNSDDAAAVKTKQKQQAVLIEQILADIVNLKLGENRALVYVKVGNLTWKTDEKRARTLFQTSIGELINAQTLAEADKKNAIYQNELLTGQMTRPQILNTIASRDAELALEYLYKTRPAAILKALSAPPAAVKNSKIGNSSNNYSYLAQNEINLEQSFIRMAADQNPERAVKLLKESLKKGLSGETLNLLNKLHEKDADAANALATEIAGKLIQSNFIKENQPDSQSINAAFVFLNEFIREKPATEKNLKLEETQMRNLADKIVAFYLQQDGRYGYYDVQSILPIAEKLTPASVVKLKQMPKNN
;
A
#
# COMPACT_ATOMS: atom_id res chain seq x y z
N MET A 1 68.72 13.55 47.07
CA MET A 1 67.37 13.55 47.69
C MET A 1 66.45 14.34 46.76
N ILE A 2 65.68 13.68 45.90
CA ILE A 2 64.34 13.11 46.21
C ILE A 2 63.26 14.21 46.20
N THR A 3 62.62 14.33 45.02
CA THR A 3 61.15 14.46 44.77
C THR A 3 60.39 15.70 45.29
N ARG A 4 59.30 16.20 44.70
CA ARG A 4 58.43 15.91 43.54
C ARG A 4 57.39 17.07 43.50
N PHE A 5 56.56 17.07 42.44
CA PHE A 5 55.20 17.64 42.33
C PHE A 5 55.08 19.15 42.00
N LEU A 6 54.16 19.64 41.18
CA LEU A 6 53.38 19.22 39.98
C LEU A 6 52.46 20.44 39.70
N CYS A 7 51.93 20.54 38.48
CA CYS A 7 50.70 21.27 38.11
C CYS A 7 50.77 22.81 38.01
N CYS A 8 50.82 23.31 36.77
CA CYS A 8 49.64 23.77 36.02
C CYS A 8 50.08 24.57 34.78
N LEU A 9 50.21 23.90 33.64
CA LEU A 9 50.31 24.55 32.33
C LEU A 9 49.05 24.16 31.54
N PHE A 10 48.05 25.05 31.50
CA PHE A 10 46.81 24.84 30.78
C PHE A 10 46.75 25.77 29.56
N ILE A 11 46.88 25.13 28.39
CA ILE A 11 46.02 25.27 27.20
C ILE A 11 45.86 26.68 26.59
N PHE A 12 46.53 26.87 25.44
CA PHE A 12 45.90 27.45 24.23
C PHE A 12 46.55 26.85 22.99
N LEU A 13 46.12 25.64 22.61
CA LEU A 13 46.33 25.07 21.27
C LEU A 13 44.93 24.93 20.64
N PHE A 14 44.62 25.85 19.74
CA PHE A 14 43.48 25.77 18.83
C PHE A 14 43.58 24.50 17.98
N PRO A 15 42.57 23.61 17.96
CA PRO A 15 42.47 22.61 16.91
C PRO A 15 41.77 23.22 15.69
N LEU A 16 42.56 23.63 14.69
CA LEU A 16 42.09 23.78 13.30
C LEU A 16 42.00 22.39 12.66
N PHE A 17 41.00 21.57 13.03
CA PHE A 17 40.76 20.30 12.33
C PHE A 17 39.30 19.87 12.44
N ILE A 18 38.39 20.54 11.73
CA ILE A 18 37.10 19.96 11.35
C ILE A 18 36.68 20.59 10.02
N PHE A 19 37.05 19.99 8.87
CA PHE A 19 36.34 20.12 7.57
C PHE A 19 37.00 19.30 6.42
N ALA A 20 37.65 18.16 6.71
CA ALA A 20 38.31 17.34 5.68
C ALA A 20 37.65 15.95 5.43
N GLN A 21 36.51 15.65 6.06
CA GLN A 21 35.95 14.28 6.04
C GLN A 21 34.88 14.03 4.96
N ASN A 22 34.52 15.02 4.13
CA ASN A 22 33.45 14.88 3.13
C ASN A 22 33.92 14.47 1.71
N SER A 23 35.20 14.65 1.36
CA SER A 23 35.69 14.38 0.00
C SER A 23 35.99 12.89 -0.25
N ASP A 24 36.51 12.20 0.76
CA ASP A 24 36.96 10.81 0.64
C ASP A 24 35.79 9.84 0.54
N ASP A 25 34.70 10.11 1.27
CA ASP A 25 33.47 9.33 1.22
C ASP A 25 32.76 9.49 -0.14
N ALA A 26 32.72 10.70 -0.70
CA ALA A 26 32.14 10.95 -2.03
C ALA A 26 32.94 10.25 -3.14
N ALA A 27 34.27 10.25 -3.07
CA ALA A 27 35.13 9.55 -4.02
C ALA A 27 34.98 8.02 -3.91
N ALA A 28 34.87 7.48 -2.70
CA ALA A 28 34.64 6.06 -2.46
C ALA A 28 33.26 5.60 -2.98
N VAL A 29 32.20 6.38 -2.75
CA VAL A 29 30.85 6.09 -3.27
C VAL A 29 30.84 6.09 -4.80
N LYS A 30 31.46 7.09 -5.43
CA LYS A 30 31.54 7.17 -6.90
C LYS A 30 32.32 5.99 -7.50
N THR A 31 33.37 5.53 -6.83
CA THR A 31 34.15 4.36 -7.27
C THR A 31 33.33 3.08 -7.21
N LYS A 32 32.58 2.87 -6.11
CA LYS A 32 31.67 1.72 -5.97
C LYS A 32 30.56 1.73 -7.02
N GLN A 33 29.97 2.90 -7.32
CA GLN A 33 28.96 3.02 -8.37
C GLN A 33 29.50 2.66 -9.75
N LYS A 34 30.74 3.07 -10.08
CA LYS A 34 31.40 2.67 -11.33
C LYS A 34 31.62 1.16 -11.41
N GLN A 35 32.13 0.55 -10.34
CA GLN A 35 32.34 -0.90 -10.29
C GLN A 35 31.03 -1.66 -10.45
N GLN A 36 29.96 -1.20 -9.79
CA GLN A 36 28.62 -1.78 -9.94
C GLN A 36 28.12 -1.67 -11.39
N ALA A 37 28.31 -0.53 -12.04
CA ALA A 37 27.91 -0.34 -13.43
C ALA A 37 28.64 -1.32 -14.37
N VAL A 38 29.96 -1.48 -14.20
CA VAL A 38 30.76 -2.44 -14.99
C VAL A 38 30.26 -3.87 -14.80
N LEU A 39 29.98 -4.27 -13.54
CA LEU A 39 29.46 -5.60 -13.26
C LEU A 39 28.07 -5.82 -13.87
N ILE A 40 27.20 -4.80 -13.86
CA ILE A 40 25.89 -4.84 -14.50
C ILE A 40 26.04 -5.06 -16.01
N GLU A 41 26.93 -4.35 -16.70
CA GLU A 41 27.15 -4.56 -18.14
C GLU A 41 27.64 -5.97 -18.45
N GLN A 42 28.56 -6.50 -17.64
CA GLN A 42 29.04 -7.87 -17.81
C GLN A 42 27.91 -8.89 -17.63
N ILE A 43 27.10 -8.74 -16.58
CA ILE A 43 25.93 -9.61 -16.38
C ILE A 43 25.00 -9.53 -17.58
N LEU A 44 24.69 -8.34 -18.09
CA LEU A 44 23.81 -8.17 -19.25
C LEU A 44 24.35 -8.86 -20.51
N ALA A 45 25.67 -8.81 -20.72
CA ALA A 45 26.32 -9.52 -21.82
C ALA A 45 26.23 -11.04 -21.67
N ASP A 46 26.27 -11.56 -20.44
CA ASP A 46 26.24 -13.00 -20.16
C ASP A 46 24.82 -13.59 -20.13
N ILE A 47 23.77 -12.78 -19.89
CA ILE A 47 22.38 -13.27 -19.79
C ILE A 47 21.95 -14.08 -21.01
N VAL A 48 22.36 -13.67 -22.22
CA VAL A 48 21.97 -14.35 -23.47
C VAL A 48 22.46 -15.80 -23.54
N ASN A 49 23.50 -16.15 -22.75
CA ASN A 49 24.06 -17.50 -22.68
C ASN A 49 23.27 -18.42 -21.72
N LEU A 50 22.33 -17.88 -20.94
CA LEU A 50 21.47 -18.70 -20.08
C LEU A 50 20.48 -19.49 -20.93
N LYS A 51 20.47 -20.81 -20.75
CA LYS A 51 19.65 -21.74 -21.54
C LYS A 51 18.14 -21.51 -21.37
N LEU A 52 17.72 -21.28 -20.13
CA LEU A 52 16.31 -21.20 -19.72
C LEU A 52 15.80 -19.75 -19.78
N GLY A 53 14.66 -19.53 -20.45
CA GLY A 53 14.10 -18.19 -20.67
C GLY A 53 13.62 -17.54 -19.37
N GLU A 54 13.09 -18.34 -18.46
CA GLU A 54 12.69 -17.93 -17.13
C GLU A 54 13.87 -17.47 -16.26
N ASN A 55 15.05 -18.10 -16.43
CA ASN A 55 16.27 -17.65 -15.78
C ASN A 55 16.73 -16.31 -16.35
N ARG A 56 16.68 -16.14 -17.69
CA ARG A 56 16.95 -14.83 -18.32
C ARG A 56 16.02 -13.77 -17.78
N ALA A 57 14.72 -14.05 -17.72
CA ALA A 57 13.71 -13.14 -17.17
C ALA A 57 14.06 -12.73 -15.72
N LEU A 58 14.34 -13.71 -14.85
CA LEU A 58 14.71 -13.43 -13.45
C LEU A 58 15.98 -12.59 -13.31
N VAL A 59 16.98 -12.78 -14.17
CA VAL A 59 18.19 -11.95 -14.12
C VAL A 59 17.90 -10.55 -14.64
N TYR A 60 17.19 -10.40 -15.76
CA TYR A 60 16.80 -9.09 -16.29
C TYR A 60 16.02 -8.25 -15.27
N VAL A 61 15.03 -8.83 -14.57
CA VAL A 61 14.27 -8.08 -13.57
C VAL A 61 15.13 -7.67 -12.36
N LYS A 62 16.07 -8.52 -11.93
CA LYS A 62 16.99 -8.18 -10.83
C LYS A 62 17.95 -7.06 -11.22
N VAL A 63 18.52 -7.12 -12.43
CA VAL A 63 19.39 -6.07 -12.95
C VAL A 63 18.61 -4.76 -13.14
N GLY A 64 17.39 -4.83 -13.69
CA GLY A 64 16.50 -3.68 -13.79
C GLY A 64 16.23 -3.04 -12.43
N ASN A 65 15.90 -3.85 -11.42
CA ASN A 65 15.66 -3.36 -10.05
C ASN A 65 16.88 -2.67 -9.43
N LEU A 66 18.09 -3.18 -9.69
CA LEU A 66 19.34 -2.55 -9.25
C LEU A 66 19.62 -1.24 -9.98
N THR A 67 19.23 -1.15 -11.25
CA THR A 67 19.49 0.01 -12.12
C THR A 67 18.48 1.14 -11.92
N TRP A 68 17.29 0.85 -11.37
CA TRP A 68 16.16 1.79 -11.26
C TRP A 68 16.53 3.15 -10.67
N LYS A 69 17.30 3.17 -9.57
CA LYS A 69 17.65 4.42 -8.88
C LYS A 69 18.58 5.33 -9.67
N THR A 70 19.35 4.77 -10.61
CA THR A 70 20.36 5.50 -11.40
C THR A 70 19.89 5.80 -12.81
N ASP A 71 19.14 4.88 -13.42
CA ASP A 71 18.61 5.01 -14.78
C ASP A 71 17.27 4.27 -14.87
N GLU A 72 16.20 5.00 -14.51
CA GLU A 72 14.84 4.48 -14.53
C GLU A 72 14.43 4.01 -15.94
N LYS A 73 14.77 4.78 -16.97
CA LYS A 73 14.40 4.48 -18.36
C LYS A 73 15.00 3.13 -18.78
N ARG A 74 16.27 2.92 -18.50
CA ARG A 74 16.94 1.64 -18.76
C ARG A 74 16.35 0.51 -17.93
N ALA A 75 16.06 0.75 -16.65
CA ALA A 75 15.42 -0.24 -15.79
C ALA A 75 14.05 -0.68 -16.34
N ARG A 76 13.23 0.25 -16.83
CA ARG A 76 11.96 -0.06 -17.51
C ARG A 76 12.17 -0.91 -18.76
N THR A 77 13.18 -0.61 -19.59
CA THR A 77 13.53 -1.47 -20.73
C THR A 77 13.91 -2.88 -20.28
N LEU A 78 14.71 -3.02 -19.21
CA LEU A 78 15.10 -4.32 -18.67
C LEU A 78 13.89 -5.09 -18.10
N PHE A 79 12.95 -4.41 -17.45
CA PHE A 79 11.68 -5.02 -17.03
C PHE A 79 10.86 -5.50 -18.22
N GLN A 80 10.75 -4.70 -19.28
CA GLN A 80 10.06 -5.11 -20.51
C GLN A 80 10.73 -6.33 -21.14
N THR A 81 12.07 -6.37 -21.23
CA THR A 81 12.81 -7.54 -21.73
C THR A 81 12.57 -8.76 -20.85
N SER A 82 12.58 -8.60 -19.52
CA SER A 82 12.25 -9.68 -18.58
C SER A 82 10.87 -10.27 -18.84
N ILE A 83 9.87 -9.43 -19.10
CA ILE A 83 8.51 -9.87 -19.39
C ILE A 83 8.43 -10.59 -20.74
N GLY A 84 9.15 -10.10 -21.75
CA GLY A 84 9.26 -10.78 -23.04
C GLY A 84 9.84 -12.20 -22.92
N GLU A 85 10.92 -12.36 -22.16
CA GLU A 85 11.52 -13.67 -21.89
C GLU A 85 10.58 -14.60 -21.11
N LEU A 86 9.84 -14.06 -20.13
CA LEU A 86 8.85 -14.82 -19.37
C LEU A 86 7.70 -15.30 -20.27
N ILE A 87 7.14 -14.42 -21.10
CA ILE A 87 6.07 -14.78 -22.04
C ILE A 87 6.56 -15.87 -23.00
N ASN A 88 7.76 -15.72 -23.57
CA ASN A 88 8.34 -16.72 -24.45
C ASN A 88 8.49 -18.09 -23.75
N ALA A 89 8.98 -18.10 -22.51
CA ALA A 89 9.09 -19.33 -21.71
C ALA A 89 7.72 -19.97 -21.43
N GLN A 90 6.70 -19.16 -21.11
CA GLN A 90 5.33 -19.61 -20.89
C GLN A 90 4.73 -20.19 -22.18
N THR A 91 4.87 -19.52 -23.32
CA THR A 91 4.37 -20.03 -24.61
C THR A 91 5.01 -21.37 -24.98
N LEU A 92 6.31 -21.53 -24.77
CA LEU A 92 7.00 -22.81 -24.99
C LEU A 92 6.47 -23.90 -24.04
N ALA A 93 6.25 -23.55 -22.77
CA ALA A 93 5.68 -24.48 -21.79
C ALA A 93 4.24 -24.88 -22.16
N GLU A 94 3.40 -23.97 -22.66
CA GLU A 94 2.04 -24.30 -23.13
C GLU A 94 2.06 -25.25 -24.33
N ALA A 95 3.07 -25.14 -25.21
CA ALA A 95 3.23 -26.02 -26.36
C ALA A 95 3.78 -27.41 -25.99
N ASP A 96 4.71 -27.51 -25.04
CA ASP A 96 5.38 -28.76 -24.68
C ASP A 96 4.67 -29.53 -23.54
N LYS A 97 3.76 -30.42 -23.91
CA LYS A 97 2.98 -31.27 -22.98
C LYS A 97 3.78 -32.39 -22.29
N LYS A 98 5.08 -32.54 -22.57
CA LYS A 98 5.86 -33.70 -22.07
C LYS A 98 6.34 -33.53 -20.64
N ASN A 99 6.42 -32.31 -20.10
CA ASN A 99 6.93 -32.05 -18.75
C ASN A 99 5.93 -31.30 -17.87
N ALA A 100 5.01 -32.05 -17.26
CA ALA A 100 3.93 -31.49 -16.44
C ALA A 100 4.43 -30.67 -15.23
N ILE A 101 5.57 -31.01 -14.63
CA ILE A 101 6.12 -30.27 -13.48
C ILE A 101 6.60 -28.88 -13.92
N TYR A 102 7.38 -28.84 -15.00
CA TYR A 102 7.88 -27.59 -15.57
C TYR A 102 6.74 -26.69 -16.06
N GLN A 103 5.73 -27.28 -16.71
CA GLN A 103 4.51 -26.57 -17.11
C GLN A 103 3.78 -25.98 -15.90
N ASN A 104 3.60 -26.77 -14.84
CA ASN A 104 2.89 -26.30 -13.66
C ASN A 104 3.60 -25.11 -13.02
N GLU A 105 4.94 -25.08 -12.97
CA GLU A 105 5.70 -23.95 -12.40
C GLU A 105 5.53 -22.66 -13.22
N LEU A 106 5.70 -22.71 -14.55
CA LEU A 106 5.65 -21.50 -15.37
C LEU A 106 4.24 -20.98 -15.63
N LEU A 107 3.25 -21.87 -15.72
CA LEU A 107 1.88 -21.53 -16.13
C LEU A 107 0.95 -21.30 -14.94
N THR A 108 1.17 -22.01 -13.85
CA THR A 108 0.29 -21.98 -12.67
C THR A 108 1.04 -21.79 -11.36
N GLY A 109 2.37 -21.78 -11.42
CA GLY A 109 3.23 -21.79 -10.26
C GLY A 109 3.27 -20.43 -9.59
N GLN A 110 3.54 -20.48 -8.30
CA GLN A 110 3.57 -19.31 -7.42
C GLN A 110 4.97 -18.71 -7.27
N MET A 111 5.94 -19.16 -8.08
CA MET A 111 7.35 -18.82 -7.91
C MET A 111 7.79 -17.75 -8.92
N THR A 112 8.13 -18.13 -10.14
CA THR A 112 8.86 -17.24 -11.05
C THR A 112 8.06 -16.00 -11.46
N ARG A 113 6.84 -16.17 -11.98
CA ARG A 113 6.01 -15.04 -12.44
C ARG A 113 5.67 -14.06 -11.29
N PRO A 114 5.12 -14.51 -10.14
CA PRO A 114 4.87 -13.60 -9.03
C PRO A 114 6.15 -12.91 -8.52
N GLN A 115 7.29 -13.59 -8.50
CA GLN A 115 8.55 -12.97 -8.09
C GLN A 115 8.98 -11.84 -9.02
N ILE A 116 8.90 -12.05 -10.34
CA ILE A 116 9.21 -11.01 -11.34
C ILE A 116 8.26 -9.83 -11.15
N LEU A 117 6.96 -10.08 -11.12
CA LEU A 117 5.95 -9.03 -11.01
C LEU A 117 6.05 -8.25 -9.68
N ASN A 118 6.27 -8.92 -8.55
CA ASN A 118 6.49 -8.25 -7.27
C ASN A 118 7.76 -7.39 -7.26
N THR A 119 8.81 -7.84 -7.95
CA THR A 119 10.04 -7.05 -8.08
C THR A 119 9.78 -5.77 -8.86
N ILE A 120 9.05 -5.86 -9.99
CA ILE A 120 8.63 -4.69 -10.77
C ILE A 120 7.72 -3.79 -9.92
N ALA A 121 6.75 -4.38 -9.21
CA ALA A 121 5.79 -3.65 -8.41
C ALA A 121 6.46 -2.83 -7.31
N SER A 122 7.56 -3.33 -6.71
CA SER A 122 8.33 -2.58 -5.72
C SER A 122 8.91 -1.25 -6.22
N ARG A 123 8.96 -1.06 -7.55
CA ARG A 123 9.42 0.16 -8.23
C ARG A 123 8.28 0.91 -8.91
N ASP A 124 7.45 0.18 -9.63
CA ASP A 124 6.30 0.70 -10.37
C ASP A 124 5.20 -0.37 -10.41
N ALA A 125 4.23 -0.21 -9.52
CA ALA A 125 3.10 -1.09 -9.37
C ALA A 125 2.07 -0.95 -10.49
N GLU A 126 1.98 0.19 -11.17
CA GLU A 126 1.11 0.35 -12.34
C GLU A 126 1.67 -0.44 -13.53
N LEU A 127 2.99 -0.35 -13.75
CA LEU A 127 3.68 -1.16 -14.73
C LEU A 127 3.57 -2.65 -14.41
N ALA A 128 3.70 -3.03 -13.14
CA ALA A 128 3.51 -4.42 -12.71
C ALA A 128 2.08 -4.91 -12.96
N LEU A 129 1.07 -4.06 -12.77
CA LEU A 129 -0.33 -4.38 -13.07
C LEU A 129 -0.55 -4.57 -14.58
N GLU A 130 0.02 -3.71 -15.41
CA GLU A 130 0.00 -3.89 -16.88
C GLU A 130 0.64 -5.22 -17.27
N TYR A 131 1.81 -5.54 -16.70
CA TYR A 131 2.53 -6.77 -16.99
C TYR A 131 1.88 -8.01 -16.37
N LEU A 132 1.16 -7.88 -15.26
CA LEU A 132 0.30 -8.94 -14.73
C LEU A 132 -0.68 -9.39 -15.81
N TYR A 133 -1.41 -8.44 -16.41
CA TYR A 133 -2.37 -8.74 -17.48
C TYR A 133 -1.71 -9.36 -18.71
N LYS A 134 -0.56 -8.83 -19.16
CA LYS A 134 0.16 -9.36 -20.34
C LYS A 134 0.72 -10.76 -20.16
N THR A 135 1.03 -11.16 -18.93
CA THR A 135 1.69 -12.44 -18.62
C THR A 135 0.71 -13.50 -18.10
N ARG A 136 -0.60 -13.27 -18.20
CA ARG A 136 -1.62 -14.24 -17.78
C ARG A 136 -1.59 -15.48 -18.70
N PRO A 137 -1.24 -16.66 -18.19
CA PRO A 137 -1.28 -17.89 -18.98
C PRO A 137 -2.71 -18.30 -19.32
N ALA A 138 -2.87 -19.10 -20.36
CA ALA A 138 -4.19 -19.53 -20.83
C ALA A 138 -5.02 -20.23 -19.74
N ALA A 139 -4.36 -21.00 -18.86
CA ALA A 139 -4.99 -21.66 -17.73
C ALA A 139 -5.62 -20.67 -16.73
N ILE A 140 -4.94 -19.55 -16.43
CA ILE A 140 -5.44 -18.51 -15.55
C ILE A 140 -6.59 -17.75 -16.20
N LEU A 141 -6.46 -17.39 -17.49
CA LEU A 141 -7.55 -16.74 -18.22
C LEU A 141 -8.82 -17.59 -18.23
N LYS A 142 -8.68 -18.90 -18.48
CA LYS A 142 -9.77 -19.85 -18.41
C LYS A 142 -10.39 -19.91 -17.01
N ALA A 143 -9.56 -19.97 -15.97
CA ALA A 143 -10.01 -19.99 -14.58
C ALA A 143 -10.80 -18.73 -14.20
N LEU A 144 -10.33 -17.53 -14.60
CA LEU A 144 -11.02 -16.25 -14.36
C LEU A 144 -12.37 -16.15 -15.08
N SER A 145 -12.51 -16.79 -16.24
CA SER A 145 -13.74 -16.80 -17.03
C SER A 145 -14.74 -17.90 -16.64
N ALA A 146 -14.34 -18.84 -15.77
CA ALA A 146 -15.15 -20.00 -15.44
C ALA A 146 -16.34 -19.63 -14.55
N PRO A 147 -17.56 -20.16 -14.81
CA PRO A 147 -18.71 -19.90 -13.96
C PRO A 147 -18.55 -20.54 -12.57
N PRO A 148 -19.12 -19.95 -11.50
CA PRO A 148 -18.96 -20.42 -10.13
C PRO A 148 -19.36 -21.89 -9.90
N ALA A 149 -20.26 -22.42 -10.73
CA ALA A 149 -20.74 -23.80 -10.65
C ALA A 149 -19.69 -24.85 -11.09
N ALA A 150 -18.71 -24.46 -11.93
CA ALA A 150 -17.64 -25.36 -12.38
C ALA A 150 -16.59 -25.64 -11.27
N VAL A 151 -16.65 -24.92 -10.15
CA VAL A 151 -15.71 -24.96 -9.04
C VAL A 151 -15.97 -26.13 -8.08
N LYS A 152 -17.20 -26.66 -8.02
CA LYS A 152 -17.61 -27.60 -6.96
C LYS A 152 -16.99 -29.00 -7.02
N ASN A 153 -16.37 -29.41 -8.13
CA ASN A 153 -15.96 -30.79 -8.37
C ASN A 153 -14.47 -31.01 -8.70
N SER A 154 -13.57 -30.08 -8.37
CA SER A 154 -12.12 -30.36 -8.50
C SER A 154 -11.64 -31.13 -7.25
N LYS A 155 -11.42 -32.44 -7.38
CA LYS A 155 -10.75 -33.25 -6.34
C LYS A 155 -9.46 -32.54 -5.91
N ILE A 156 -9.24 -32.42 -4.60
CA ILE A 156 -8.15 -31.70 -3.88
C ILE A 156 -6.72 -32.19 -4.27
N GLY A 157 -6.56 -33.07 -5.24
CA GLY A 157 -5.30 -33.76 -5.53
C GLY A 157 -4.26 -33.01 -6.36
N ASN A 158 -4.57 -31.88 -7.01
CA ASN A 158 -3.57 -31.14 -7.79
C ASN A 158 -3.86 -29.64 -7.89
N SER A 159 -2.98 -28.81 -7.34
CA SER A 159 -3.14 -27.34 -7.25
C SER A 159 -3.28 -26.66 -8.62
N SER A 160 -2.75 -27.27 -9.68
CA SER A 160 -2.82 -26.72 -11.05
C SER A 160 -4.16 -26.94 -11.75
N ASN A 161 -5.00 -27.86 -11.26
CA ASN A 161 -6.34 -28.12 -11.82
C ASN A 161 -7.46 -27.46 -11.01
N ASN A 162 -7.12 -26.73 -9.94
CA ASN A 162 -8.08 -26.05 -9.11
C ASN A 162 -8.33 -24.62 -9.65
N TYR A 163 -9.29 -24.47 -10.55
CA TYR A 163 -9.60 -23.17 -11.16
C TYR A 163 -9.98 -22.09 -10.14
N SER A 164 -10.67 -22.43 -9.05
CA SER A 164 -10.99 -21.39 -8.06
C SER A 164 -9.75 -20.90 -7.34
N TYR A 165 -8.83 -21.81 -7.01
CA TYR A 165 -7.56 -21.43 -6.41
C TYR A 165 -6.72 -20.55 -7.36
N LEU A 166 -6.61 -20.93 -8.65
CA LEU A 166 -5.88 -20.12 -9.64
C LEU A 166 -6.49 -18.74 -9.83
N ALA A 167 -7.81 -18.67 -9.99
CA ALA A 167 -8.52 -17.40 -10.15
C ALA A 167 -8.35 -16.52 -8.91
N GLN A 168 -8.50 -17.09 -7.70
CA GLN A 168 -8.37 -16.34 -6.45
C GLN A 168 -6.95 -15.81 -6.26
N ASN A 169 -5.91 -16.61 -6.54
CA ASN A 169 -4.53 -16.17 -6.45
C ASN A 169 -4.23 -15.02 -7.41
N GLU A 170 -4.73 -15.09 -8.64
CA GLU A 170 -4.54 -14.02 -9.63
C GLU A 170 -5.26 -12.73 -9.19
N ILE A 171 -6.49 -12.84 -8.68
CA ILE A 171 -7.25 -11.70 -8.13
C ILE A 171 -6.52 -11.09 -6.93
N ASN A 172 -5.97 -11.91 -6.02
CA ASN A 172 -5.23 -11.44 -4.86
C ASN A 172 -3.97 -10.66 -5.27
N LEU A 173 -3.24 -11.15 -6.28
CA LEU A 173 -2.06 -10.50 -6.82
C LEU A 173 -2.42 -9.16 -7.49
N GLU A 174 -3.48 -9.15 -8.30
CA GLU A 174 -4.03 -7.94 -8.92
C GLU A 174 -4.39 -6.88 -7.87
N GLN A 175 -5.15 -7.27 -6.84
CA GLN A 175 -5.53 -6.36 -5.75
C GLN A 175 -4.31 -5.84 -4.98
N SER A 176 -3.28 -6.68 -4.79
CA SER A 176 -2.03 -6.26 -4.15
C SER A 176 -1.33 -5.16 -4.95
N PHE A 177 -1.22 -5.32 -6.27
CA PHE A 177 -0.62 -4.29 -7.13
C PHE A 177 -1.47 -3.03 -7.22
N ILE A 178 -2.80 -3.15 -7.25
CA ILE A 178 -3.70 -2.00 -7.20
C ILE A 178 -3.46 -1.19 -5.91
N ARG A 179 -3.35 -1.84 -4.75
CA ARG A 179 -3.02 -1.16 -3.49
C ARG A 179 -1.64 -0.53 -3.52
N MET A 180 -0.64 -1.24 -4.04
CA MET A 180 0.72 -0.72 -4.13
C MET A 180 0.82 0.46 -5.11
N ALA A 181 0.06 0.44 -6.21
CA ALA A 181 -0.03 1.53 -7.17
C ALA A 181 -0.66 2.77 -6.55
N ALA A 182 -1.70 2.61 -5.74
CA ALA A 182 -2.24 3.72 -4.95
C ALA A 182 -1.24 4.23 -3.92
N ASP A 183 -0.52 3.33 -3.23
CA ASP A 183 0.53 3.74 -2.31
C ASP A 183 1.64 4.50 -3.05
N GLN A 184 2.02 4.13 -4.28
CA GLN A 184 3.10 4.77 -5.05
C GLN A 184 2.69 6.05 -5.78
N ASN A 185 1.48 6.10 -6.34
CA ASN A 185 0.95 7.19 -7.15
C ASN A 185 -0.25 7.87 -6.43
N PRO A 186 -0.07 9.10 -5.91
CA PRO A 186 -1.11 9.85 -5.22
C PRO A 186 -2.40 10.03 -6.04
N GLU A 187 -2.29 10.31 -7.35
CA GLU A 187 -3.45 10.48 -8.22
C GLU A 187 -4.27 9.19 -8.34
N ARG A 188 -3.59 8.05 -8.36
CA ARG A 188 -4.23 6.73 -8.39
C ARG A 188 -4.91 6.42 -7.06
N ALA A 189 -4.27 6.72 -5.94
CA ALA A 189 -4.90 6.65 -4.62
C ALA A 189 -6.16 7.50 -4.55
N VAL A 190 -6.13 8.72 -5.08
CA VAL A 190 -7.31 9.60 -5.15
C VAL A 190 -8.44 8.95 -5.94
N LYS A 191 -8.13 8.39 -7.12
CA LYS A 191 -9.13 7.72 -7.95
C LYS A 191 -9.74 6.51 -7.25
N LEU A 192 -8.92 5.64 -6.64
CA LEU A 192 -9.41 4.47 -5.90
C LEU A 192 -10.25 4.85 -4.71
N LEU A 193 -9.83 5.86 -3.95
CA LEU A 193 -10.62 6.42 -2.86
C LEU A 193 -11.98 6.86 -3.38
N LYS A 194 -12.05 7.68 -4.44
CA LYS A 194 -13.33 8.11 -5.05
C LYS A 194 -14.20 6.96 -5.53
N GLU A 195 -13.62 5.92 -6.13
CA GLU A 195 -14.36 4.72 -6.54
C GLU A 195 -14.89 3.93 -5.33
N SER A 196 -14.11 3.82 -4.26
CA SER A 196 -14.56 3.24 -2.98
C SER A 196 -15.70 4.05 -2.40
N LEU A 197 -15.60 5.39 -2.39
CA LEU A 197 -16.66 6.27 -1.90
C LEU A 197 -17.99 6.00 -2.60
N LYS A 198 -18.00 5.74 -3.91
CA LYS A 198 -19.23 5.40 -4.64
C LYS A 198 -19.88 4.11 -4.15
N LYS A 199 -19.10 3.15 -3.68
CA LYS A 199 -19.56 1.84 -3.20
C LYS A 199 -19.93 1.82 -1.72
N GLY A 200 -19.41 2.77 -0.95
CA GLY A 200 -19.62 2.88 0.50
C GLY A 200 -18.32 3.24 1.22
N LEU A 201 -18.43 3.85 2.39
CA LEU A 201 -17.27 4.15 3.21
C LEU A 201 -16.82 2.89 3.96
N SER A 202 -15.51 2.66 4.03
CA SER A 202 -14.94 1.58 4.84
C SER A 202 -14.08 2.15 5.97
N GLY A 203 -13.86 1.36 7.03
CA GLY A 203 -12.94 1.75 8.11
C GLY A 203 -11.49 1.96 7.64
N GLU A 204 -11.12 1.44 6.46
CA GLU A 204 -9.79 1.62 5.87
C GLU A 204 -9.58 3.01 5.23
N THR A 205 -10.66 3.78 5.06
CA THR A 205 -10.64 5.08 4.36
C THR A 205 -9.68 6.07 5.03
N LEU A 206 -9.65 6.14 6.37
CA LEU A 206 -8.75 7.06 7.07
C LEU A 206 -7.27 6.67 6.90
N ASN A 207 -6.96 5.37 6.95
CA ASN A 207 -5.58 4.89 6.76
C ASN A 207 -5.07 5.26 5.35
N LEU A 208 -5.92 5.10 4.33
CA LEU A 208 -5.58 5.49 2.96
C LEU A 208 -5.43 7.01 2.81
N LEU A 209 -6.29 7.81 3.46
CA LEU A 209 -6.16 9.27 3.46
C LEU A 209 -4.86 9.73 4.13
N ASN A 210 -4.48 9.13 5.26
CA ASN A 210 -3.23 9.47 5.95
C ASN A 210 -2.00 9.14 5.08
N LYS A 211 -1.99 7.96 4.46
CA LYS A 211 -0.95 7.59 3.48
C LYS A 211 -0.90 8.54 2.28
N LEU A 212 -2.06 8.94 1.77
CA LEU A 212 -2.14 9.93 0.70
C LEU A 212 -1.58 11.28 1.17
N HIS A 213 -1.93 11.70 2.39
CA HIS A 213 -1.49 12.97 2.95
C HIS A 213 0.03 13.07 3.13
N GLU A 214 0.71 11.95 3.40
CA GLU A 214 2.17 11.88 3.44
C GLU A 214 2.82 12.24 2.09
N LYS A 215 2.11 12.03 0.97
CA LYS A 215 2.63 12.22 -0.39
C LYS A 215 2.05 13.43 -1.10
N ASP A 216 0.76 13.68 -0.90
CA ASP A 216 -0.01 14.76 -1.50
C ASP A 216 -1.05 15.25 -0.48
N ALA A 217 -0.61 16.21 0.34
CA ALA A 217 -1.41 16.77 1.41
C ALA A 217 -2.67 17.47 0.88
N ASP A 218 -2.57 18.18 -0.26
CA ASP A 218 -3.69 18.94 -0.81
C ASP A 218 -4.78 18.01 -1.34
N ALA A 219 -4.41 16.96 -2.08
CA ALA A 219 -5.37 15.96 -2.55
C ALA A 219 -6.02 15.18 -1.39
N ALA A 220 -5.24 14.84 -0.35
CA ALA A 220 -5.76 14.19 0.84
C ALA A 220 -6.76 15.08 1.61
N ASN A 221 -6.45 16.36 1.78
CA ASN A 221 -7.33 17.32 2.46
C ASN A 221 -8.62 17.57 1.67
N ALA A 222 -8.51 17.68 0.34
CA ALA A 222 -9.67 17.81 -0.54
C ALA A 222 -10.60 16.59 -0.44
N LEU A 223 -10.02 15.37 -0.45
CA LEU A 223 -10.79 14.15 -0.27
C LEU A 223 -11.39 13.99 1.13
N ALA A 224 -10.64 14.35 2.18
CA ALA A 224 -11.15 14.32 3.55
C ALA A 224 -12.38 15.24 3.70
N THR A 225 -12.34 16.41 3.05
CA THR A 225 -13.47 17.36 2.98
C THR A 225 -14.66 16.76 2.22
N GLU A 226 -14.43 16.10 1.09
CA GLU A 226 -15.46 15.41 0.31
C GLU A 226 -16.12 14.28 1.12
N ILE A 227 -15.31 13.50 1.85
CA ILE A 227 -15.77 12.39 2.69
C ILE A 227 -16.58 12.89 3.88
N ALA A 228 -16.10 13.92 4.58
CA ALA A 228 -16.82 14.56 5.65
C ALA A 228 -18.18 15.09 5.16
N GLY A 229 -18.20 15.77 4.01
CA GLY A 229 -19.43 16.23 3.37
C GLY A 229 -20.41 15.08 3.08
N LYS A 230 -19.90 13.95 2.56
CA LYS A 230 -20.72 12.78 2.28
C LYS A 230 -21.29 12.13 3.56
N LEU A 231 -20.49 12.03 4.63
CA LEU A 231 -20.96 11.55 5.94
C LEU A 231 -22.03 12.46 6.55
N ILE A 232 -21.89 13.78 6.37
CA ILE A 232 -22.91 14.76 6.78
C ILE A 232 -24.20 14.59 5.97
N GLN A 233 -24.14 14.11 4.73
CA GLN A 233 -25.32 13.88 3.88
C GLN A 233 -25.89 12.45 3.96
N SER A 234 -25.12 11.45 4.42
CA SER A 234 -25.53 10.03 4.41
C SER A 234 -26.62 9.70 5.43
N ASN A 235 -27.54 8.79 5.14
CA ASN A 235 -28.41 8.28 6.19
C ASN A 235 -27.64 7.28 7.07
N PHE A 236 -27.70 7.41 8.40
CA PHE A 236 -27.14 6.41 9.32
C PHE A 236 -28.09 5.23 9.55
N ILE A 237 -29.25 5.21 8.89
CA ILE A 237 -30.14 4.07 8.78
C ILE A 237 -30.22 3.63 7.31
N LYS A 238 -30.04 2.33 7.08
CA LYS A 238 -30.22 1.67 5.79
C LYS A 238 -31.07 0.42 6.02
N GLU A 239 -32.18 0.29 5.27
CA GLU A 239 -33.08 -0.88 5.39
C GLU A 239 -33.56 -1.13 6.83
N ASN A 240 -33.92 -0.06 7.56
CA ASN A 240 -34.30 -0.08 8.97
C ASN A 240 -33.24 -0.64 9.95
N GLN A 241 -31.98 -0.71 9.50
CA GLN A 241 -30.84 -1.09 10.33
C GLN A 241 -29.80 0.05 10.36
N PRO A 242 -29.00 0.16 11.43
CA PRO A 242 -27.90 1.11 11.48
C PRO A 242 -26.87 0.83 10.38
N ASP A 243 -26.49 1.87 9.64
CA ASP A 243 -25.37 1.80 8.71
C ASP A 243 -24.06 1.85 9.51
N SER A 244 -23.66 0.67 9.99
CA SER A 244 -22.46 0.50 10.82
C SER A 244 -21.19 1.02 10.15
N GLN A 245 -21.12 1.00 8.82
CA GLN A 245 -19.98 1.50 8.07
C GLN A 245 -19.89 3.03 8.10
N SER A 246 -20.98 3.72 7.79
CA SER A 246 -21.04 5.18 7.84
C SER A 246 -20.87 5.71 9.26
N ILE A 247 -21.49 5.03 10.25
CA ILE A 247 -21.34 5.38 11.67
C ILE A 247 -19.88 5.21 12.11
N ASN A 248 -19.25 4.07 11.80
CA ASN A 248 -17.84 3.82 12.13
C ASN A 248 -16.91 4.86 11.49
N ALA A 249 -17.09 5.15 10.20
CA ALA A 249 -16.30 6.17 9.51
C ALA A 249 -16.47 7.55 10.16
N ALA A 250 -17.69 7.94 10.53
CA ALA A 250 -17.92 9.19 11.25
C ALA A 250 -17.19 9.24 12.59
N PHE A 251 -17.27 8.18 13.40
CA PHE A 251 -16.52 8.08 14.66
C PHE A 251 -15.01 8.19 14.44
N VAL A 252 -14.47 7.49 13.44
CA VAL A 252 -13.04 7.51 13.12
C VAL A 252 -12.57 8.93 12.77
N PHE A 253 -13.32 9.65 11.93
CA PHE A 253 -13.00 11.04 11.57
C PHE A 253 -13.10 12.00 12.76
N LEU A 254 -14.16 11.88 13.57
CA LEU A 254 -14.36 12.74 14.73
C LEU A 254 -13.30 12.51 15.79
N ASN A 255 -12.95 11.26 16.07
CA ASN A 255 -11.87 10.91 16.99
C ASN A 255 -10.53 11.42 16.50
N GLU A 256 -10.24 11.28 15.21
CA GLU A 256 -9.01 11.82 14.61
C GLU A 256 -8.94 13.34 14.69
N PHE A 257 -10.07 14.04 14.64
CA PHE A 257 -10.14 15.49 14.82
C PHE A 257 -9.89 15.93 16.26
N ILE A 258 -10.50 15.25 17.24
CA ILE A 258 -10.41 15.65 18.65
C ILE A 258 -9.17 15.13 19.39
N ARG A 259 -8.44 14.19 18.78
CA ARG A 259 -7.21 13.63 19.33
C ARG A 259 -6.20 14.75 19.56
N GLU A 260 -5.54 14.74 20.71
CA GLU A 260 -4.42 15.63 20.96
C GLU A 260 -3.23 15.20 20.10
N LYS A 261 -2.64 16.14 19.35
CA LYS A 261 -1.56 15.87 18.42
C LYS A 261 -0.33 16.71 18.77
N PRO A 262 0.89 16.15 18.66
CA PRO A 262 2.11 16.94 18.80
C PRO A 262 2.15 18.02 17.71
N ALA A 263 2.67 19.22 18.03
CA ALA A 263 2.79 20.32 17.08
C ALA A 263 3.60 19.99 15.81
N THR A 264 4.40 18.93 15.85
CA THR A 264 5.25 18.46 14.75
C THR A 264 4.57 17.42 13.85
N GLU A 265 3.38 16.92 14.19
CA GLU A 265 2.69 15.89 13.43
C GLU A 265 1.96 16.49 12.21
N LYS A 266 2.32 16.05 11.00
CA LYS A 266 1.60 16.40 9.78
C LYS A 266 0.30 15.62 9.73
N ASN A 267 -0.83 16.32 9.67
CA ASN A 267 -2.15 15.72 9.78
C ASN A 267 -3.12 16.26 8.74
N LEU A 268 -4.15 15.47 8.45
CA LEU A 268 -5.30 15.91 7.65
C LEU A 268 -5.88 17.19 8.25
N LYS A 269 -6.05 18.20 7.40
CA LYS A 269 -6.76 19.44 7.72
C LYS A 269 -8.25 19.18 7.58
N LEU A 270 -8.89 18.85 8.70
CA LEU A 270 -10.33 18.69 8.78
C LEU A 270 -10.95 20.03 9.20
N GLU A 271 -11.91 20.51 8.41
CA GLU A 271 -12.60 21.77 8.68
C GLU A 271 -13.47 21.66 9.94
N GLU A 272 -13.26 22.59 10.89
CA GLU A 272 -13.94 22.57 12.19
C GLU A 272 -15.47 22.59 12.03
N THR A 273 -15.98 23.43 11.13
CA THR A 273 -17.42 23.53 10.85
C THR A 273 -17.99 22.20 10.35
N GLN A 274 -17.27 21.47 9.49
CA GLN A 274 -17.72 20.16 9.02
C GLN A 274 -17.70 19.13 10.14
N MET A 275 -16.66 19.12 10.97
CA MET A 275 -16.54 18.20 12.10
C MET A 275 -17.61 18.46 13.16
N ARG A 276 -17.97 19.72 13.42
CA ARG A 276 -19.10 20.08 14.30
C ARG A 276 -20.43 19.59 13.73
N ASN A 277 -20.70 19.84 12.45
CA ASN A 277 -21.92 19.34 11.79
C ASN A 277 -22.04 17.81 11.82
N LEU A 278 -20.91 17.12 11.58
CA LEU A 278 -20.85 15.66 11.66
C LEU A 278 -21.08 15.17 13.11
N ALA A 279 -20.48 15.85 14.09
CA ALA A 279 -20.67 15.58 15.51
C ALA A 279 -22.12 15.77 15.95
N ASP A 280 -22.75 16.87 15.56
CA ASP A 280 -24.17 17.15 15.85
C ASP A 280 -25.07 16.04 15.29
N LYS A 281 -24.80 15.64 14.06
CA LYS A 281 -25.57 14.59 13.39
C LYS A 281 -25.44 13.24 14.07
N ILE A 282 -24.22 12.81 14.40
CA ILE A 282 -24.02 11.51 15.06
C ILE A 282 -24.59 11.54 16.49
N VAL A 283 -24.44 12.64 17.22
CA VAL A 283 -25.04 12.80 18.55
C VAL A 283 -26.57 12.77 18.49
N ALA A 284 -27.16 13.49 17.53
CA ALA A 284 -28.61 13.46 17.31
C ALA A 284 -29.11 12.06 16.96
N PHE A 285 -28.38 11.33 16.13
CA PHE A 285 -28.68 9.93 15.82
C PHE A 285 -28.71 9.07 17.08
N TYR A 286 -27.71 9.18 17.95
CA TYR A 286 -27.66 8.43 19.21
C TYR A 286 -28.81 8.78 20.14
N LEU A 287 -29.11 10.06 20.30
CA LEU A 287 -30.22 10.55 21.11
C LEU A 287 -31.58 10.05 20.60
N GLN A 288 -31.79 10.01 19.29
CA GLN A 288 -33.05 9.53 18.68
C GLN A 288 -33.25 8.03 18.82
N GLN A 289 -32.17 7.26 18.87
CA GLN A 289 -32.20 5.80 18.94
C GLN A 289 -32.20 5.27 20.38
N ASP A 290 -32.35 6.13 21.39
CA ASP A 290 -32.24 5.80 22.82
C ASP A 290 -30.98 4.98 23.17
N GLY A 291 -29.90 5.13 22.40
CA GLY A 291 -28.66 4.37 22.56
C GLY A 291 -28.74 2.92 22.10
N ARG A 292 -29.91 2.40 21.68
CA ARG A 292 -30.17 0.97 21.46
C ARG A 292 -29.54 0.38 20.19
N TYR A 293 -29.10 1.23 19.27
CA TYR A 293 -28.71 0.83 17.91
C TYR A 293 -27.23 1.09 17.57
N GLY A 294 -26.39 1.36 18.58
CA GLY A 294 -24.98 1.68 18.37
C GLY A 294 -24.04 0.47 18.47
N TYR A 295 -23.12 0.33 17.52
CA TYR A 295 -21.89 -0.49 17.69
C TYR A 295 -20.98 0.09 18.78
N TYR A 296 -21.18 1.36 19.09
CA TYR A 296 -20.44 2.17 20.05
C TYR A 296 -21.39 2.59 21.17
N ASP A 297 -20.99 2.40 22.43
CA ASP A 297 -21.71 2.84 23.64
C ASP A 297 -21.82 4.37 23.68
N VAL A 298 -22.87 4.91 24.30
CA VAL A 298 -23.00 6.33 24.68
C VAL A 298 -21.71 6.86 25.35
N GLN A 299 -20.97 6.04 26.10
CA GLN A 299 -19.69 6.45 26.67
C GLN A 299 -18.63 6.85 25.62
N SER A 300 -18.63 6.21 24.46
CA SER A 300 -17.66 6.49 23.40
C SER A 300 -17.96 7.78 22.60
N ILE A 301 -19.21 8.26 22.63
CA ILE A 301 -19.59 9.53 21.98
C ILE A 301 -19.45 10.74 22.91
N LEU A 302 -19.33 10.52 24.23
CA LEU A 302 -19.19 11.59 25.21
C LEU A 302 -17.97 12.50 24.95
N PRO A 303 -16.75 11.99 24.69
CA PRO A 303 -15.60 12.86 24.41
C PRO A 303 -15.80 13.74 23.17
N ILE A 304 -16.47 13.21 22.15
CA ILE A 304 -16.84 13.95 20.93
C ILE A 304 -17.83 15.06 21.29
N ALA A 305 -18.88 14.73 22.04
CA ALA A 305 -19.89 15.70 22.43
C ALA A 305 -19.33 16.80 23.35
N GLU A 306 -18.47 16.46 24.31
CA GLU A 306 -17.85 17.42 25.21
C GLU A 306 -16.99 18.45 24.46
N LYS A 307 -16.26 18.02 23.42
CA LYS A 307 -15.40 18.91 22.63
C LYS A 307 -16.15 19.67 21.53
N LEU A 308 -17.09 19.03 20.84
CA LEU A 308 -17.68 19.58 19.61
C LEU A 308 -19.12 20.05 19.78
N THR A 309 -19.90 19.45 20.68
CA THR A 309 -21.34 19.70 20.85
C THR A 309 -21.76 19.74 22.33
N PRO A 310 -21.14 20.60 23.17
CA PRO A 310 -21.23 20.52 24.63
C PRO A 310 -22.66 20.63 25.18
N ALA A 311 -23.57 21.30 24.46
CA ALA A 311 -24.98 21.41 24.83
C ALA A 311 -25.72 20.04 24.89
N SER A 312 -25.22 19.04 24.17
CA SER A 312 -25.83 17.70 24.11
C SER A 312 -25.35 16.75 25.20
N VAL A 313 -24.28 17.11 25.93
CA VAL A 313 -23.63 16.25 26.93
C VAL A 313 -24.59 15.86 28.07
N VAL A 314 -25.38 16.81 28.56
CA VAL A 314 -26.34 16.56 29.66
C VAL A 314 -27.36 15.50 29.24
N LYS A 315 -27.88 15.61 28.01
CA LYS A 315 -28.87 14.67 27.46
C LYS A 315 -28.26 13.28 27.28
N LEU A 316 -27.03 13.21 26.74
CA LEU A 316 -26.31 11.94 26.58
C LEU A 316 -26.04 11.25 27.94
N LYS A 317 -25.66 12.01 28.98
CA LYS A 317 -25.41 11.46 30.34
C LYS A 317 -26.68 10.92 31.02
N GLN A 318 -27.86 11.37 30.60
CA GLN A 318 -29.15 10.91 31.12
C GLN A 318 -29.66 9.65 30.42
N MET A 319 -29.01 9.21 29.34
CA MET A 319 -29.43 8.01 28.62
C MET A 319 -29.20 6.74 29.47
N PRO A 320 -30.10 5.75 29.37
CA PRO A 320 -29.89 4.47 30.05
C PRO A 320 -28.60 3.83 29.53
N LYS A 321 -27.77 3.34 30.47
CA LYS A 321 -26.58 2.57 30.10
C LYS A 321 -27.05 1.27 29.43
N ASN A 322 -26.55 1.00 28.22
CA ASN A 322 -26.73 -0.31 27.61
C ASN A 322 -25.97 -1.32 28.48
N ASN A 323 -26.69 -2.19 29.20
CA ASN A 323 -26.14 -3.37 29.86
C ASN A 323 -26.02 -4.51 28.85
#